data_AF-A0A933XUD7-F1
#
_entry.id   AF-A0A933XUD7-F1
#
_cell.length_a   1.000
_cell.length_b   1.000
_cell.length_c   1.000
_cell.angle_alpha   90.00
_cell.angle_beta   90.00
_cell.angle_gamma   90.00
#
_symmetry.space_group_name_H-M   'P 1'
#
loop_
_entity.id
_entity.type
_entity.pdbx_description
1 polymer ?
#
loop_
_entity_poly.entity_id
_entity_poly.type
_entity_poly.pdbx_seq_one_letter_code
_entity_poly.pdbx_strand_id
1 'polypeptide(L)'
;MKRIASIDVGSNTLRLLILEADGAGNFRELDADRAITRLGEGMDSHQRLLDRRIDATLEALARFRDKCRAFGDMPVHAVATSAVREASNREEFLRRVYDKTGITLDVIPWEEEARLTLDGVFWKIPDTGDVSLTFDIGGGSTEFILSKGKKLLAAAGTSLGIVRLTEKFITRHPAAAEEYRALEAFVRRELQAVREKLAGPAAAPGRTGQTR
;
A
#
# COMPACT_ATOMS: atom_id res chain seq x y z
N MET A 1 27.83 -2.58 -9.87
CA MET A 1 26.51 -2.25 -9.27
C MET A 1 25.51 -3.25 -9.80
N LYS A 2 24.62 -3.77 -8.94
CA LYS A 2 23.58 -4.74 -9.34
C LYS A 2 22.31 -3.98 -9.66
N ARG A 3 21.63 -4.34 -10.75
CA ARG A 3 20.31 -3.79 -11.09
C ARG A 3 19.23 -4.61 -10.43
N ILE A 4 18.16 -3.95 -10.02
CA ILE A 4 16.99 -4.57 -9.38
C ILE A 4 15.76 -3.76 -9.76
N ALA A 5 14.63 -4.45 -9.93
CA ALA A 5 13.33 -3.80 -10.08
C ALA A 5 12.41 -4.15 -8.92
N SER A 6 11.62 -3.18 -8.50
CA SER A 6 10.51 -3.35 -7.58
C SER A 6 9.20 -3.01 -8.30
N ILE A 7 8.19 -3.87 -8.13
CA ILE A 7 6.82 -3.63 -8.60
C ILE A 7 5.87 -3.70 -7.41
N ASP A 8 5.06 -2.67 -7.24
CA ASP A 8 4.01 -2.58 -6.24
C ASP A 8 2.64 -2.62 -6.96
N VAL A 9 1.84 -3.64 -6.69
CA VAL A 9 0.48 -3.81 -7.20
C VAL A 9 -0.53 -3.43 -6.12
N GLY A 10 -0.80 -2.13 -6.04
CA GLY A 10 -1.81 -1.56 -5.15
C GLY A 10 -3.23 -1.58 -5.73
N SER A 11 -4.21 -1.26 -4.87
CA SER A 11 -5.64 -1.26 -5.25
C SER A 11 -6.01 -0.21 -6.31
N ASN A 12 -5.28 0.91 -6.37
CA ASN A 12 -5.58 1.98 -7.34
C ASN A 12 -4.51 2.07 -8.44
N THR A 13 -3.25 2.00 -8.02
CA THR A 13 -2.09 2.32 -8.84
C THR A 13 -1.06 1.21 -8.72
N LEU A 14 -0.49 0.82 -9.86
CA LEU A 14 0.72 0.02 -9.93
C LEU A 14 1.94 0.94 -10.06
N ARG A 15 3.05 0.58 -9.43
CA ARG A 15 4.31 1.30 -9.51
C ARG A 15 5.44 0.36 -9.91
N LEU A 16 6.34 0.83 -10.77
CA LEU A 16 7.61 0.19 -11.11
C LEU A 16 8.73 1.15 -10.72
N LEU A 17 9.77 0.61 -10.09
CA LEU A 17 11.02 1.32 -9.82
C LEU A 17 12.20 0.42 -10.21
N ILE A 18 13.09 0.94 -11.05
CA ILE A 18 14.33 0.26 -11.46
C ILE A 18 15.50 1.00 -10.83
N LEU A 19 16.35 0.28 -10.11
CA LEU A 19 17.44 0.81 -9.31
C LEU A 19 18.76 0.13 -9.67
N GLU A 20 19.87 0.86 -9.51
CA GLU A 20 21.20 0.30 -9.30
C GLU A 20 21.55 0.33 -7.82
N ALA A 21 21.95 -0.81 -7.28
CA ALA A 21 22.46 -0.97 -5.93
C ALA A 21 23.98 -1.16 -5.94
N ASP A 22 24.68 -0.43 -5.09
CA ASP A 22 26.14 -0.57 -4.92
C ASP A 22 26.53 -1.71 -3.96
N GLY A 23 25.58 -2.25 -3.20
CA GLY A 23 25.78 -3.29 -2.19
C GLY A 23 26.10 -2.74 -0.79
N ALA A 24 26.30 -1.43 -0.64
CA ALA A 24 26.50 -0.74 0.63
C ALA A 24 25.21 -0.07 1.15
N GLY A 25 24.06 -0.37 0.51
CA GLY A 25 22.76 0.21 0.86
C GLY A 25 22.45 1.52 0.12
N ASN A 26 23.28 1.92 -0.85
CA ASN A 26 22.96 3.06 -1.70
C ASN A 26 22.26 2.59 -2.97
N PHE A 27 21.20 3.31 -3.32
CA PHE A 27 20.41 3.06 -4.52
C PHE A 27 20.44 4.28 -5.43
N ARG A 28 20.62 4.05 -6.72
CA ARG A 28 20.48 5.05 -7.78
C ARG A 28 19.29 4.68 -8.65
N GLU A 29 18.32 5.59 -8.75
CA GLU A 29 17.18 5.42 -9.65
C GLU A 29 17.63 5.44 -11.11
N LEU A 30 17.16 4.45 -11.88
CA LEU A 30 17.41 4.32 -13.31
C LEU A 30 16.18 4.69 -14.13
N ASP A 31 15.01 4.18 -13.73
CA ASP A 31 13.72 4.44 -14.38
C ASP A 31 12.59 4.16 -13.38
N ALA A 32 11.44 4.76 -13.63
CA ALA A 32 10.21 4.54 -12.89
C ALA A 32 9.01 4.59 -13.85
N ASP A 33 7.94 3.87 -13.51
CA ASP A 33 6.68 3.94 -14.23
C ASP A 33 5.50 3.76 -13.25
N ARG A 34 4.33 4.24 -13.64
CA ARG A 34 3.09 4.08 -12.88
C ARG A 34 1.90 3.85 -13.80
N ALA A 35 0.95 3.03 -13.36
CA ALA A 35 -0.29 2.79 -14.08
C ALA A 35 -1.48 2.84 -13.12
N ILE A 36 -2.51 3.64 -13.44
CA ILE A 36 -3.76 3.68 -12.68
C ILE A 36 -4.72 2.67 -13.30
N THR A 37 -4.81 1.48 -12.71
CA THR A 37 -5.68 0.40 -13.22
C THR A 37 -6.98 0.29 -12.44
N ARG A 38 -7.01 0.85 -11.21
CA ARG A 38 -8.13 0.72 -10.25
C ARG A 38 -8.48 -0.75 -9.96
N LEU A 39 -7.47 -1.58 -9.74
CA LEU A 39 -7.63 -3.02 -9.51
C LEU A 39 -8.66 -3.35 -8.41
N GLY A 40 -8.70 -2.57 -7.34
CA GLY A 40 -9.62 -2.73 -6.21
C GLY A 40 -11.01 -2.14 -6.39
N GLU A 41 -11.37 -1.65 -7.59
CA GLU A 41 -12.71 -1.15 -7.87
C GLU A 41 -13.78 -2.23 -7.66
N GLY A 42 -14.84 -1.89 -6.92
CA GLY A 42 -15.94 -2.80 -6.63
C GLY A 42 -15.63 -3.88 -5.59
N MET A 43 -14.48 -3.85 -4.94
CA MET A 43 -14.07 -4.85 -3.93
C MET A 43 -15.04 -4.92 -2.74
N ASP A 44 -15.56 -3.78 -2.27
CA ASP A 44 -16.49 -3.73 -1.14
C ASP A 44 -17.84 -4.38 -1.45
N SER A 45 -18.24 -4.36 -2.71
CA SER A 45 -19.53 -4.89 -3.16
C SER A 45 -19.44 -6.34 -3.65
N HIS A 46 -18.34 -6.71 -4.31
CA HIS A 46 -18.22 -8.00 -5.00
C HIS A 46 -17.24 -8.97 -4.33
N GLN A 47 -16.38 -8.48 -3.43
CA GLN A 47 -15.30 -9.25 -2.80
C GLN A 47 -14.41 -10.01 -3.82
N ARG A 48 -14.31 -9.49 -5.04
CA ARG A 48 -13.66 -10.13 -6.18
C ARG A 48 -13.07 -9.05 -7.09
N LEU A 49 -11.92 -9.35 -7.70
CA LEU A 49 -11.33 -8.50 -8.73
C LEU A 49 -12.18 -8.59 -10.01
N LEU A 50 -12.58 -7.44 -10.55
CA LEU A 50 -13.36 -7.35 -11.78
C LEU A 50 -12.48 -7.71 -13.00
N ASP A 51 -12.99 -8.51 -13.92
CA ASP A 51 -12.21 -9.03 -15.06
C ASP A 51 -11.58 -7.90 -15.90
N ARG A 52 -12.35 -6.84 -16.19
CA ARG A 52 -11.82 -5.63 -16.89
C ARG A 52 -10.68 -4.93 -16.15
N ARG A 53 -10.64 -5.03 -14.81
CA ARG A 53 -9.59 -4.45 -13.95
C ARG A 53 -8.37 -5.37 -13.87
N ILE A 54 -8.59 -6.68 -13.93
CA ILE A 54 -7.53 -7.68 -14.14
C ILE A 54 -6.86 -7.43 -15.48
N ASP A 55 -7.62 -7.32 -16.57
CA ASP A 55 -7.08 -7.12 -17.92
C ASP A 55 -6.20 -5.87 -18.03
N ALA A 56 -6.69 -4.73 -17.53
CA ALA A 56 -5.92 -3.48 -17.48
C ALA A 56 -4.63 -3.61 -16.64
N THR A 57 -4.69 -4.39 -15.56
CA THR A 57 -3.52 -4.68 -14.72
C THR A 57 -2.50 -5.57 -15.42
N LEU A 58 -2.96 -6.58 -16.15
CA LEU A 58 -2.09 -7.45 -16.95
C LEU A 58 -1.37 -6.68 -18.07
N GLU A 59 -2.05 -5.74 -18.73
CA GLU A 59 -1.44 -4.86 -19.73
C GLU A 59 -0.37 -3.96 -19.11
N ALA A 60 -0.64 -3.37 -17.95
CA ALA A 60 0.34 -2.55 -17.23
C ALA A 60 1.57 -3.36 -16.80
N LEU A 61 1.37 -4.57 -16.27
CA LEU A 61 2.45 -5.45 -15.85
C LEU A 61 3.27 -5.97 -17.03
N ALA A 62 2.64 -6.24 -18.19
CA ALA A 62 3.36 -6.58 -19.41
C ALA A 62 4.27 -5.43 -19.86
N ARG A 63 3.76 -4.18 -19.84
CA ARG A 63 4.59 -2.99 -20.11
C ARG A 63 5.75 -2.86 -19.12
N PHE A 64 5.51 -3.08 -17.83
CA PHE A 64 6.56 -3.06 -16.81
C PHE A 64 7.61 -4.14 -17.06
N ARG A 65 7.19 -5.34 -17.46
CA ARG A 65 8.11 -6.43 -17.81
C ARG A 65 9.01 -6.06 -18.99
N ASP A 66 8.46 -5.44 -20.02
CA ASP A 66 9.22 -5.03 -21.19
C ASP A 66 10.19 -3.89 -20.86
N LYS A 67 9.79 -2.95 -20.00
CA LYS A 67 10.72 -1.96 -19.40
C LYS A 67 11.87 -2.65 -18.67
N CYS A 68 11.59 -3.59 -17.78
CA CYS A 68 12.64 -4.33 -17.05
C CYS A 68 13.60 -5.03 -18.02
N ARG A 69 13.10 -5.67 -19.08
CA ARG A 69 13.93 -6.36 -20.09
C ARG A 69 14.90 -5.41 -20.80
N ALA A 70 14.53 -4.14 -21.00
CA ALA A 70 15.42 -3.16 -21.61
C ALA A 70 16.68 -2.85 -20.77
N PHE A 71 16.66 -3.18 -19.46
CA PHE A 71 17.80 -3.00 -18.55
C PHE A 71 18.66 -4.27 -18.37
N GLY A 72 18.33 -5.36 -19.08
CA GLY A 72 18.99 -6.65 -19.00
C GLY A 72 18.29 -7.65 -18.08
N ASP A 73 18.93 -8.79 -17.85
CA ASP A 73 18.43 -9.77 -16.89
C ASP A 73 18.74 -9.32 -15.46
N MET A 74 17.70 -9.06 -14.68
CA MET A 74 17.81 -8.56 -13.31
C MET A 74 16.66 -9.10 -12.46
N PRO A 75 16.87 -9.26 -11.14
CA PRO A 75 15.80 -9.64 -10.24
C PRO A 75 14.67 -8.60 -10.27
N VAL A 76 13.44 -9.08 -10.37
CA VAL A 76 12.21 -8.31 -10.25
C VAL A 76 11.49 -8.79 -9.00
N HIS A 77 11.40 -7.93 -7.99
CA HIS A 77 10.62 -8.18 -6.80
C HIS A 77 9.27 -7.52 -6.97
N ALA A 78 8.19 -8.28 -6.90
CA ALA A 78 6.87 -7.76 -7.18
C ALA A 78 5.90 -8.18 -6.08
N VAL A 79 5.23 -7.22 -5.48
CA VAL A 79 4.30 -7.44 -4.36
C VAL A 79 2.89 -6.98 -4.75
N ALA A 80 1.88 -7.61 -4.14
CA ALA A 80 0.49 -7.19 -4.25
C ALA A 80 -0.12 -6.99 -2.86
N THR A 81 -0.94 -5.94 -2.72
CA THR A 81 -1.43 -5.50 -1.41
C THR A 81 -2.95 -5.65 -1.27
N SER A 82 -3.62 -4.71 -0.59
CA SER A 82 -5.03 -4.76 -0.15
C SER A 82 -6.00 -5.46 -1.12
N ALA A 83 -6.12 -4.97 -2.36
CA ALA A 83 -7.13 -5.52 -3.29
C ALA A 83 -6.93 -7.01 -3.59
N VAL A 84 -5.69 -7.43 -3.85
CA VAL A 84 -5.37 -8.81 -4.19
C VAL A 84 -5.42 -9.70 -2.93
N ARG A 85 -4.94 -9.18 -1.80
CA ARG A 85 -4.98 -9.86 -0.50
C ARG A 85 -6.40 -10.26 -0.10
N GLU A 86 -7.37 -9.38 -0.33
CA GLU A 86 -8.77 -9.52 0.08
C GLU A 86 -9.65 -10.25 -0.96
N ALA A 87 -9.18 -10.41 -2.21
CA ALA A 87 -10.01 -10.94 -3.29
C ALA A 87 -10.24 -12.45 -3.21
N SER A 88 -11.51 -12.86 -3.36
CA SER A 88 -11.90 -14.27 -3.45
C SER A 88 -11.30 -15.00 -4.65
N ASN A 89 -11.04 -14.30 -5.76
CA ASN A 89 -10.42 -14.84 -6.97
C ASN A 89 -8.92 -14.51 -7.11
N ARG A 90 -8.21 -14.26 -6.00
CA ARG A 90 -6.78 -13.89 -6.05
C ARG A 90 -5.91 -14.93 -6.76
N GLU A 91 -6.14 -16.22 -6.56
CA GLU A 91 -5.33 -17.28 -7.17
C GLU A 91 -5.45 -17.27 -8.70
N GLU A 92 -6.65 -16.96 -9.22
CA GLU A 92 -6.87 -16.79 -10.65
C GLU A 92 -6.06 -15.60 -11.18
N PHE A 93 -6.12 -14.47 -10.49
CA PHE A 93 -5.36 -13.27 -10.85
C PHE A 93 -3.85 -13.53 -10.86
N LEU A 94 -3.30 -14.14 -9.79
CA LEU A 94 -1.88 -14.45 -9.67
C LEU A 94 -1.40 -15.35 -10.81
N ARG A 95 -2.17 -16.41 -11.11
CA ARG A 95 -1.87 -17.31 -12.24
C ARG A 95 -1.86 -16.55 -13.57
N ARG A 96 -2.87 -15.73 -13.83
CA ARG A 96 -2.95 -14.94 -15.08
C ARG A 96 -1.78 -13.95 -15.21
N VAL A 97 -1.33 -13.35 -14.11
CA VAL A 97 -0.15 -12.47 -14.11
C VAL A 97 1.09 -13.26 -14.53
N TYR A 98 1.32 -14.42 -13.91
CA TYR A 98 2.45 -15.27 -14.22
C TYR A 98 2.41 -15.74 -15.69
N ASP A 99 1.28 -16.29 -16.14
CA ASP A 99 1.10 -16.79 -17.50
C ASP A 99 1.35 -15.70 -18.56
N LYS A 100 0.95 -14.45 -18.28
CA LYS A 100 1.07 -13.35 -19.23
C LYS A 100 2.44 -12.67 -19.24
N THR A 101 3.10 -12.59 -18.08
CA THR A 101 4.27 -11.71 -17.88
C THR A 101 5.52 -12.41 -17.38
N GLY A 102 5.38 -13.63 -16.85
CA GLY A 102 6.43 -14.35 -16.12
C GLY A 102 6.83 -13.66 -14.81
N ILE A 103 6.03 -12.73 -14.29
CA ILE A 103 6.25 -12.10 -12.99
C ILE A 103 5.50 -12.92 -11.93
N THR A 104 6.22 -13.31 -10.88
CA THR A 104 5.62 -13.85 -9.67
C THR A 104 5.26 -12.69 -8.74
N LEU A 105 4.01 -12.62 -8.28
CA LEU A 105 3.56 -11.62 -7.31
C LEU A 105 3.47 -12.24 -5.92
N ASP A 106 4.16 -11.63 -4.96
CA ASP A 106 4.05 -11.97 -3.55
C ASP A 106 2.91 -11.17 -2.91
N VAL A 107 1.87 -11.85 -2.44
CA VAL A 107 0.77 -11.20 -1.70
C VAL A 107 1.21 -10.99 -0.26
N ILE A 108 1.46 -9.74 0.12
CA ILE A 108 2.01 -9.42 1.44
C ILE A 108 0.91 -9.04 2.45
N PRO A 109 1.07 -9.46 3.72
CA PRO A 109 0.20 -9.00 4.79
C PRO A 109 0.42 -7.50 5.07
N TRP A 110 -0.56 -6.84 5.69
CA TRP A 110 -0.51 -5.39 5.92
C TRP A 110 0.65 -4.99 6.85
N GLU A 111 1.06 -5.88 7.76
CA GLU A 111 2.20 -5.66 8.65
C GLU A 111 3.52 -5.54 7.87
N GLU A 112 3.68 -6.35 6.83
CA GLU A 112 4.85 -6.31 5.96
C GLU A 112 4.82 -5.10 5.03
N GLU A 113 3.64 -4.73 4.52
CA GLU A 113 3.41 -3.48 3.79
C GLU A 113 3.82 -2.27 4.64
N ALA A 114 3.37 -2.21 5.90
CA ALA A 114 3.75 -1.18 6.85
C ALA A 114 5.27 -1.14 7.11
N ARG A 115 5.90 -2.31 7.29
CA ARG A 115 7.35 -2.41 7.51
C ARG A 115 8.14 -1.88 6.31
N LEU A 116 7.77 -2.29 5.10
CA LEU A 116 8.40 -1.84 3.85
C LEU A 116 8.19 -0.34 3.61
N THR A 117 7.02 0.19 3.92
CA THR A 117 6.75 1.63 3.87
C THR A 117 7.68 2.39 4.82
N LEU A 118 7.90 1.89 6.04
CA LEU A 118 8.81 2.51 6.99
C LEU A 118 10.26 2.52 6.49
N ASP A 119 10.72 1.39 5.94
CA ASP A 119 12.05 1.29 5.32
C ASP A 119 12.21 2.29 4.17
N GLY A 120 11.19 2.42 3.32
CA GLY A 120 11.16 3.37 2.21
C GLY A 120 11.19 4.83 2.66
N VAL A 121 10.47 5.17 3.74
CA VAL A 121 10.48 6.52 4.33
C VAL A 121 11.88 6.87 4.84
N PHE A 122 12.50 6.00 5.64
CA PHE A 122 13.83 6.27 6.21
C PHE A 122 14.99 6.07 5.22
N TRP A 123 14.72 5.59 4.00
CA TRP A 123 15.69 5.67 2.92
C TRP A 123 15.88 7.11 2.42
N LYS A 124 14.81 7.94 2.44
CA LYS A 124 14.85 9.33 1.94
C LYS A 124 14.90 10.37 3.06
N ILE A 125 14.32 10.06 4.21
CA ILE A 125 14.23 10.97 5.35
C ILE A 125 15.25 10.54 6.41
N PRO A 126 16.14 11.45 6.87
CA PRO A 126 17.08 11.14 7.93
C PRO A 126 16.37 10.65 9.19
N ASP A 127 16.90 9.59 9.80
CA ASP A 127 16.44 9.11 11.09
C ASP A 127 16.94 10.06 12.19
N THR A 128 16.02 10.79 12.83
CA THR A 128 16.32 11.69 13.95
C THR A 128 16.27 10.99 15.32
N GLY A 129 15.83 9.73 15.38
CA GLY A 129 15.60 9.00 16.63
C GLY A 129 14.34 9.42 17.39
N ASP A 130 13.56 10.35 16.82
CA ASP A 130 12.32 10.85 17.40
C ASP A 130 11.15 9.87 17.21
N VAL A 131 10.10 10.08 17.99
CA VAL A 131 8.82 9.39 17.79
C VAL A 131 8.08 10.05 16.63
N SER A 132 7.70 9.24 15.64
CA SER A 132 6.97 9.67 14.45
C SER A 132 5.75 8.79 14.19
N LEU A 133 4.71 9.41 13.63
CA LEU A 133 3.55 8.71 13.06
C LEU A 133 3.62 8.85 11.54
N THR A 134 3.85 7.74 10.86
CA THR A 134 3.76 7.64 9.41
C THR A 134 2.40 7.09 9.04
N PHE A 135 1.77 7.61 7.99
CA PHE A 135 0.58 7.01 7.41
C PHE A 135 0.69 6.97 5.89
N ASP A 136 0.27 5.85 5.29
CA ASP A 136 0.21 5.67 3.84
C ASP A 136 -1.25 5.47 3.44
N ILE A 137 -1.74 6.33 2.55
CA ILE A 137 -3.13 6.31 2.10
C ILE A 137 -3.19 5.65 0.73
N GLY A 138 -3.57 4.38 0.73
CA GLY A 138 -3.76 3.57 -0.46
C GLY A 138 -5.16 3.70 -1.08
N GLY A 139 -5.39 2.88 -2.12
CA GLY A 139 -6.71 2.78 -2.76
C GLY A 139 -7.73 1.98 -1.93
N GLY A 140 -7.29 0.90 -1.30
CA GLY A 140 -8.15 0.00 -0.52
C GLY A 140 -8.00 0.14 1.00
N SER A 141 -6.80 0.50 1.46
CA SER A 141 -6.45 0.63 2.88
C SER A 141 -5.70 1.93 3.17
N THR A 142 -5.57 2.22 4.47
CA THR A 142 -4.58 3.16 5.00
C THR A 142 -3.86 2.49 6.16
N GLU A 143 -2.53 2.53 6.12
CA GLU A 143 -1.65 2.00 7.18
C GLU A 143 -1.18 3.15 8.07
N PHE A 144 -1.25 2.96 9.39
CA PHE A 144 -0.72 3.88 10.40
C PHE A 144 0.42 3.21 11.14
N ILE A 145 1.55 3.89 11.26
CA ILE A 145 2.81 3.33 11.75
C ILE A 145 3.40 4.30 12.77
N LEU A 146 3.41 3.90 14.04
CA LEU A 146 4.09 4.60 15.11
C LEU A 146 5.49 4.02 15.27
N SER A 147 6.51 4.86 15.15
CA SER A 147 7.92 4.45 15.21
C SER A 147 8.75 5.39 16.07
N LYS A 148 9.88 4.89 16.60
CA LYS A 148 10.95 5.72 17.17
C LYS A 148 12.21 5.50 16.35
N GLY A 149 12.55 6.49 15.52
CA GLY A 149 13.45 6.27 14.39
C GLY A 149 13.01 5.06 13.56
N LYS A 150 13.95 4.21 13.11
CA LYS A 150 13.62 2.97 12.38
C LYS A 150 12.91 1.87 13.19
N LYS A 151 12.75 2.04 14.51
CA LYS A 151 12.11 1.02 15.36
C LYS A 151 10.59 1.17 15.32
N LEU A 152 9.90 0.15 14.78
CA LEU A 152 8.45 0.03 14.87
C LEU A 152 8.01 -0.10 16.34
N LEU A 153 7.08 0.76 16.78
CA LEU A 153 6.48 0.72 18.11
C LEU A 153 5.08 0.10 18.07
N ALA A 154 4.24 0.53 17.13
CA ALA A 154 2.90 0.02 16.90
C ALA A 154 2.47 0.30 15.46
N ALA A 155 1.55 -0.50 14.93
CA ALA A 155 0.94 -0.22 13.64
C ALA A 155 -0.54 -0.62 13.61
N ALA A 156 -1.31 0.01 12.73
CA ALA A 156 -2.70 -0.31 12.49
C ALA A 156 -3.03 -0.15 10.99
N GLY A 157 -3.40 -1.26 10.35
CA GLY A 157 -4.06 -1.23 9.04
C GLY A 157 -5.55 -0.92 9.17
N THR A 158 -6.09 -0.14 8.24
CA THR A 158 -7.51 0.22 8.17
C THR A 158 -8.06 0.07 6.76
N SER A 159 -9.37 -0.10 6.62
CA SER A 159 -10.06 -0.03 5.32
C SER A 159 -10.39 1.42 4.92
N LEU A 160 -9.49 2.38 5.19
CA LEU A 160 -9.66 3.81 4.85
C LEU A 160 -8.99 4.16 3.52
N GLY A 161 -9.14 3.32 2.48
CA GLY A 161 -8.58 3.61 1.17
C GLY A 161 -9.40 4.59 0.35
N ILE A 162 -8.77 5.41 -0.50
CA ILE A 162 -9.48 6.45 -1.26
C ILE A 162 -10.55 5.89 -2.20
N VAL A 163 -10.28 4.78 -2.90
CA VAL A 163 -11.24 4.17 -3.84
C VAL A 163 -12.44 3.67 -3.05
N ARG A 164 -12.18 2.92 -1.99
CA ARG A 164 -13.19 2.38 -1.08
C ARG A 164 -14.08 3.45 -0.48
N LEU A 165 -13.49 4.53 0.05
CA LEU A 165 -14.23 5.63 0.65
C LEU A 165 -15.07 6.38 -0.40
N THR A 166 -14.53 6.60 -1.60
CA THR A 166 -15.29 7.25 -2.67
C THR A 166 -16.46 6.40 -3.15
N GLU A 167 -16.27 5.10 -3.41
CA GLU A 167 -17.34 4.20 -3.85
C GLU A 167 -18.45 4.08 -2.79
N LYS A 168 -18.08 4.10 -1.51
CA LYS A 168 -19.02 3.93 -0.41
C LYS A 168 -19.86 5.17 -0.12
N PHE A 169 -19.30 6.36 -0.25
CA PHE A 169 -19.93 7.59 0.24
C PHE A 169 -20.26 8.62 -0.83
N ILE A 170 -19.56 8.61 -1.97
CA ILE A 170 -19.65 9.68 -2.97
C ILE A 170 -20.31 9.15 -4.25
N THR A 171 -21.57 9.53 -4.48
CA THR A 171 -22.34 9.03 -5.63
C THR A 171 -22.31 9.98 -6.84
N ARG A 172 -21.88 11.23 -6.65
CA ARG A 172 -21.87 12.26 -7.70
C ARG A 172 -20.75 13.28 -7.52
N HIS A 173 -20.46 14.03 -8.58
CA HIS A 173 -19.57 15.19 -8.55
C HIS A 173 -20.28 16.46 -9.06
N PRO A 174 -20.24 17.58 -8.31
CA PRO A 174 -19.69 17.72 -6.95
C PRO A 174 -20.48 16.89 -5.93
N ALA A 175 -19.80 16.42 -4.88
CA ALA A 175 -20.43 15.61 -3.84
C ALA A 175 -21.38 16.46 -2.98
N ALA A 176 -22.46 15.86 -2.50
CA ALA A 176 -23.41 16.51 -1.61
C ALA A 176 -22.79 16.79 -0.23
N ALA A 177 -23.26 17.83 0.45
CA ALA A 177 -22.78 18.14 1.79
C ALA A 177 -23.09 17.01 2.80
N GLU A 178 -24.20 16.31 2.60
CA GLU A 178 -24.63 15.15 3.39
C GLU A 178 -23.67 13.97 3.22
N GLU A 179 -23.25 13.69 1.98
CA GLU A 179 -22.28 12.63 1.65
C GLU A 179 -20.93 12.90 2.30
N TYR A 180 -20.45 14.15 2.24
CA TYR A 180 -19.22 14.56 2.92
C TYR A 180 -19.32 14.42 4.44
N ARG A 181 -20.44 14.84 5.06
CA ARG A 181 -20.64 14.66 6.51
C ARG A 181 -20.65 13.19 6.92
N ALA A 182 -21.27 12.33 6.12
CA ALA A 182 -21.31 10.89 6.37
C ALA A 182 -19.90 10.26 6.26
N LEU A 183 -19.14 10.63 5.23
CA LEU A 183 -17.74 10.23 5.06
C LEU A 183 -16.88 10.68 6.25
N GLU A 184 -16.99 11.94 6.66
CA GLU A 184 -16.22 12.49 7.77
C GLU A 184 -16.54 11.78 9.09
N ALA A 185 -17.83 11.56 9.39
CA ALA A 185 -18.25 10.85 10.59
C ALA A 185 -17.71 9.40 10.61
N PHE A 186 -17.71 8.73 9.46
CA PHE A 186 -17.13 7.40 9.31
C PHE A 186 -15.62 7.40 9.59
N VAL A 187 -14.86 8.29 8.93
CA VAL A 187 -13.40 8.40 9.10
C VAL A 187 -13.05 8.72 10.55
N ARG A 188 -13.75 9.64 11.21
CA ARG A 188 -13.52 9.99 12.62
C ARG A 188 -13.67 8.78 13.54
N ARG A 189 -14.68 7.93 13.32
CA ARG A 189 -14.89 6.72 14.12
C ARG A 189 -13.76 5.71 13.90
N GLU A 190 -13.34 5.47 12.66
CA GLU A 190 -12.24 4.55 12.38
C GLU A 190 -10.91 5.06 12.96
N LEU A 191 -10.64 6.37 12.88
CA LEU A 191 -9.44 6.99 13.47
C LEU A 191 -9.41 6.88 15.01
N GLN A 192 -10.57 6.88 15.68
CA GLN A 192 -10.64 6.65 17.12
C GLN A 192 -10.18 5.21 17.45
N ALA A 193 -10.60 4.22 16.67
CA ALA A 193 -10.13 2.84 16.85
C ALA A 193 -8.63 2.68 16.54
N VAL A 194 -8.10 3.40 15.55
CA VAL A 194 -6.65 3.46 15.28
C VAL A 194 -5.90 4.02 16.48
N ARG A 195 -6.38 5.13 17.05
CA ARG A 195 -5.77 5.75 18.24
C ARG A 195 -5.67 4.77 19.40
N GLU A 196 -6.74 4.01 19.66
CA GLU A 196 -6.76 2.99 20.71
C GLU A 196 -5.75 1.87 20.45
N LYS A 197 -5.66 1.39 19.21
CA LYS A 197 -4.66 0.37 18.81
C LYS A 197 -3.22 0.86 18.97
N LEU A 198 -2.93 2.10 18.55
CA LEU A 198 -1.59 2.66 18.61
C LEU A 198 -1.15 3.02 20.04
N ALA A 199 -2.09 3.27 20.95
CA ALA A 199 -1.78 3.65 22.33
C ALA A 199 -1.36 2.45 23.22
N GLY A 200 -1.54 1.22 22.75
CA GLY A 200 -1.18 -0.02 23.46
C GLY A 200 -1.95 -0.24 24.77
N PRO A 201 -1.74 -1.37 25.48
CA PRO A 201 -2.43 -1.66 26.75
C PRO A 201 -2.10 -0.70 27.92
N ALA A 202 -1.24 0.30 27.71
CA ALA A 202 -0.90 1.31 28.70
C ALA A 202 -1.83 2.55 28.66
N ALA A 203 -2.77 2.62 27.72
CA ALA A 203 -3.65 3.77 27.54
C ALA A 203 -5.09 3.55 28.05
N ALA A 204 -5.26 2.73 29.10
CA ALA A 204 -6.44 2.87 29.94
C ALA A 204 -6.31 4.17 30.75
N PRO A 205 -7.29 5.09 30.73
CA PRO A 205 -7.26 6.28 31.56
C PRO A 205 -7.41 5.86 33.02
N GLY A 206 -6.30 5.67 33.74
CA GLY A 206 -6.37 5.17 35.10
C GLY A 206 -5.06 4.91 35.85
N ARG A 207 -3.89 5.34 35.36
CA ARG A 207 -2.67 5.33 36.18
C ARG A 207 -1.99 6.69 36.16
N THR A 208 -2.47 7.55 37.06
CA THR A 208 -1.69 8.65 37.63
C THR A 208 -0.43 8.08 38.30
N GLY A 209 0.68 8.11 37.58
CA GLY A 209 2.01 8.02 38.16
C GLY A 209 2.69 9.36 37.95
N GLN A 210 2.72 10.18 38.99
CA GLN A 210 3.55 11.38 39.04
C GLN A 210 5.00 11.03 38.68
N THR A 211 5.61 11.76 37.77
CA THR A 211 7.03 12.10 37.84
C THR A 211 7.28 13.32 36.97
N ARG A 212 8.15 14.19 37.49
CA ARG A 212 8.30 15.61 37.23
C ARG A 212 8.83 15.96 35.85
#